data_AF-A0A9R0SK24-F1
#
_entry.id   AF-A0A9R0SK24-F1
#
_cell.length_a   1.000
_cell.length_b   1.000
_cell.length_c   1.000
_cell.angle_alpha   90.00
_cell.angle_beta   90.00
_cell.angle_gamma   90.00
#
_symmetry.space_group_name_H-M   'P 1'
#
loop_
_entity.id
_entity.type
_entity.pdbx_description
1 polymer ?
#
loop_
_entity_poly.entity_id
_entity_poly.type
_entity_poly.pdbx_seq_one_letter_code
_entity_poly.pdbx_strand_id
1 'polypeptide(L)'
;MLRSLLLIALVKLGHEETINEGIRRFHIFLEDRKTPLLPPDNRKAAYLAVMRTASTSNRAGYDVLLKIYKETCPDKDIVVEAVRNQDAFYVLGGISLEGREAAWAWLKDNWDHVVKTWPSSSLISDFVNSTVSPFTSEEKAAEVSEFFATRVKPSFERALKQSLERVRISARWIDSIKSEANLAQTVQQLLLQEF
;
A
#
# COMPACT_ATOMS: atom_id res chain seq x y z
N MET A 1 -20.16 -5.23 6.09
CA MET A 1 -19.09 -5.42 5.08
C MET A 1 -19.15 -4.44 3.91
N LEU A 2 -20.29 -4.23 3.22
CA LEU A 2 -20.33 -3.32 2.07
C LEU A 2 -20.02 -1.85 2.42
N ARG A 3 -20.55 -1.35 3.55
CA ARG A 3 -20.34 0.03 4.00
C ARG A 3 -18.87 0.38 4.22
N SER A 4 -18.10 -0.47 4.89
CA SER A 4 -16.69 -0.21 5.17
C SER A 4 -15.85 -0.19 3.88
N LEU A 5 -16.16 -1.08 2.93
CA LEU A 5 -15.52 -1.08 1.60
C LEU A 5 -15.81 0.22 0.83
N LEU A 6 -17.08 0.67 0.81
CA LEU A 6 -17.47 1.91 0.15
C LEU A 6 -16.74 3.12 0.74
N LEU A 7 -16.70 3.24 2.07
CA LEU A 7 -16.01 4.34 2.74
C LEU A 7 -14.50 4.34 2.44
N ILE A 8 -13.86 3.16 2.44
CA ILE A 8 -12.45 3.04 2.06
C ILE A 8 -12.24 3.49 0.61
N ALA A 9 -13.12 3.08 -0.31
CA ALA A 9 -13.03 3.45 -1.72
C ALA A 9 -13.17 4.98 -1.91
N LEU A 10 -14.17 5.60 -1.28
CA LEU A 10 -14.39 7.05 -1.34
C LEU A 10 -13.18 7.84 -0.82
N VAL A 11 -12.57 7.41 0.30
CA VAL A 11 -11.35 8.05 0.84
C VAL A 11 -10.16 7.89 -0.12
N LYS A 12 -9.99 6.71 -0.71
CA LYS A 12 -8.94 6.48 -1.71
C LYS A 12 -9.13 7.34 -2.95
N LEU A 13 -10.36 7.49 -3.43
CA LEU A 13 -10.72 8.32 -4.57
C LEU A 13 -10.68 9.82 -4.28
N GLY A 14 -10.51 10.23 -3.02
CA GLY A 14 -10.37 11.65 -2.66
C GLY A 14 -11.68 12.38 -2.37
N HIS A 15 -12.77 11.67 -2.06
CA HIS A 15 -14.05 12.29 -1.74
C HIS A 15 -13.97 13.11 -0.44
N GLU A 16 -14.04 14.44 -0.56
CA GLU A 16 -13.72 15.40 0.50
C GLU A 16 -14.62 15.24 1.73
N GLU A 17 -15.94 15.10 1.55
CA GLU A 17 -16.89 14.97 2.65
C GLU A 17 -16.66 13.70 3.46
N THR A 18 -16.28 12.61 2.78
CA THR A 18 -15.96 11.34 3.46
C THR A 18 -14.66 11.44 4.23
N ILE A 19 -13.66 12.13 3.67
CA ILE A 19 -12.38 12.38 4.33
C ILE A 19 -12.60 13.25 5.57
N ASN A 20 -13.30 14.37 5.44
CA ASN A 20 -13.59 15.30 6.53
C ASN A 20 -14.38 14.63 7.66
N GLU A 21 -15.41 13.85 7.34
CA GLU A 21 -16.17 13.11 8.34
C GLU A 21 -15.36 11.97 8.98
N GLY A 22 -14.48 11.32 8.21
CA GLY A 22 -13.54 10.32 8.72
C GLY A 22 -12.57 10.91 9.74
N ILE A 23 -12.01 12.08 9.44
CA ILE A 23 -11.11 12.83 10.33
C ILE A 23 -11.86 13.30 11.58
N ARG A 24 -13.07 13.84 11.44
CA ARG A 24 -13.90 14.28 12.57
C ARG A 24 -14.17 13.12 13.54
N ARG A 25 -14.62 11.97 13.01
CA ARG A 25 -14.88 10.76 13.83
C ARG A 25 -13.62 10.21 14.47
N PHE A 26 -12.47 10.34 13.81
CA PHE A 26 -11.19 9.96 14.39
C PHE A 26 -10.84 10.81 15.61
N HIS A 27 -11.00 12.14 15.54
CA HIS A 27 -10.75 13.02 16.68
C HIS A 27 -11.66 12.70 17.86
N ILE A 28 -12.96 12.50 17.62
CA ILE A 28 -13.90 12.07 18.68
C ILE A 28 -13.46 10.74 19.30
N PHE A 29 -12.97 9.80 18.47
CA PHE A 29 -12.43 8.52 18.96
C PHE A 29 -11.14 8.67 19.77
N LEU A 30 -10.33 9.72 19.56
CA LEU A 30 -9.15 9.98 20.40
C LEU A 30 -9.55 10.43 21.81
N GLU A 31 -10.62 11.23 21.91
CA GLU A 31 -11.18 11.71 23.18
C GLU A 31 -11.95 10.61 23.92
N ASP A 32 -12.76 9.83 23.20
CA ASP A 32 -13.51 8.69 23.74
C ASP A 32 -13.29 7.42 22.91
N ARG A 33 -12.44 6.53 23.42
CA ARG A 33 -12.12 5.23 22.79
C ARG A 33 -13.33 4.28 22.70
N LYS A 34 -14.39 4.51 23.48
CA LYS A 34 -15.60 3.68 23.51
C LYS A 34 -16.74 4.26 22.69
N THR A 35 -16.51 5.38 21.99
CA THR A 35 -17.55 6.05 21.20
C THR A 35 -18.17 5.12 20.14
N PRO A 36 -19.52 5.11 19.99
CA PRO A 36 -20.18 4.35 18.93
C PRO A 36 -20.01 5.00 17.55
N LEU A 37 -19.49 6.23 17.48
CA LEU A 37 -19.39 7.00 16.24
C LEU A 37 -18.32 6.48 15.27
N LEU A 38 -17.31 5.78 15.79
CA LEU A 38 -16.29 5.10 15.00
C LEU A 38 -16.20 3.60 15.35
N PRO A 39 -17.17 2.79 14.88
CA PRO A 39 -17.17 1.36 15.13
C PRO A 39 -15.96 0.69 14.47
N PRO A 40 -15.49 -0.46 14.99
CA PRO A 40 -14.29 -1.15 14.50
C PRO A 40 -14.20 -1.30 12.98
N ASP A 41 -15.29 -1.72 12.33
CA ASP A 41 -15.37 -1.95 10.88
C ASP A 41 -15.05 -0.70 10.03
N ASN A 42 -15.26 0.50 10.57
CA ASN A 42 -15.06 1.76 9.86
C ASN A 42 -13.73 2.45 10.22
N ARG A 43 -12.99 1.93 11.22
CA ARG A 43 -11.72 2.54 11.69
C ARG A 43 -10.70 2.64 10.57
N LYS A 44 -10.61 1.63 9.70
CA LYS A 44 -9.69 1.64 8.55
C LYS A 44 -9.95 2.82 7.62
N ALA A 45 -11.20 3.16 7.32
CA ALA A 45 -11.53 4.31 6.48
C ALA A 45 -11.11 5.62 7.15
N ALA A 46 -11.35 5.78 8.45
CA ALA A 46 -10.96 6.96 9.20
C ALA A 46 -9.44 7.11 9.30
N TYR A 47 -8.70 6.02 9.54
CA TYR A 47 -7.23 6.05 9.58
C TYR A 47 -6.65 6.40 8.21
N LEU A 48 -7.22 5.86 7.13
CA LEU A 48 -6.84 6.26 5.77
C LEU A 48 -7.14 7.74 5.50
N ALA A 49 -8.27 8.26 5.96
CA ALA A 49 -8.62 9.68 5.79
C ALA A 49 -7.60 10.60 6.48
N VAL A 50 -7.17 10.25 7.69
CA VAL A 50 -6.10 10.97 8.42
C VAL A 50 -4.76 10.86 7.68
N MET A 51 -4.42 9.68 7.15
CA MET A 51 -3.18 9.52 6.39
C MET A 51 -3.18 10.27 5.06
N ARG A 52 -4.34 10.53 4.45
CA ARG A 52 -4.45 11.33 3.21
C ARG A 52 -4.09 12.81 3.42
N THR A 53 -4.21 13.33 4.63
CA THR A 53 -3.82 14.71 4.97
C THR A 53 -2.40 14.83 5.50
N ALA A 54 -1.72 13.69 5.71
CA ALA A 54 -0.34 13.68 6.15
C ALA A 54 0.62 13.99 4.99
N SER A 55 1.67 14.74 5.29
CA SER A 55 2.76 15.08 4.37
C SER A 55 4.09 15.08 5.11
N THR A 56 5.19 15.31 4.40
CA THR A 56 6.51 15.51 5.02
C THR A 56 6.55 16.72 5.95
N SER A 57 5.76 17.77 5.66
CA SER A 57 5.65 18.97 6.48
C SER A 57 4.58 18.89 7.58
N ASN A 58 3.56 18.04 7.40
CA ASN A 58 2.50 17.81 8.37
C ASN A 58 2.37 16.32 8.71
N ARG A 59 3.03 15.90 9.79
CA ARG A 59 3.04 14.51 10.25
C ARG A 59 2.13 14.24 11.44
N ALA A 60 1.39 15.23 11.94
CA ALA A 60 0.61 15.10 13.18
C ALA A 60 -0.34 13.89 13.16
N GLY A 61 -1.09 13.70 12.06
CA GLY A 61 -1.98 12.56 11.90
C GLY A 61 -1.26 11.21 11.90
N TYR A 62 -0.10 11.14 11.23
CA TYR A 62 0.76 9.96 11.21
C TYR A 62 1.30 9.64 12.60
N ASP A 63 1.79 10.64 13.34
CA ASP A 63 2.38 10.45 14.67
C ASP A 63 1.36 9.93 15.68
N VAL A 64 0.11 10.42 15.59
CA VAL A 64 -0.99 9.92 16.42
C VAL A 64 -1.33 8.46 16.09
N LEU A 65 -1.40 8.10 14.81
CA LEU A 65 -1.64 6.71 14.41
C LEU A 65 -0.48 5.79 14.82
N LEU A 66 0.75 6.25 14.69
CA LEU A 66 1.94 5.52 15.14
C LEU A 66 1.93 5.31 16.66
N LYS A 67 1.49 6.31 17.43
CA LYS A 67 1.31 6.18 18.88
C LYS A 67 0.26 5.12 19.21
N ILE A 68 -0.90 5.15 18.57
CA ILE A 68 -1.95 4.13 18.74
C ILE A 68 -1.39 2.73 18.44
N TYR A 69 -0.67 2.58 17.33
CA TYR A 69 -0.08 1.30 16.96
C TYR A 69 0.86 0.76 18.04
N LYS A 70 1.78 1.61 18.55
CA LYS A 70 2.71 1.27 19.62
C LYS A 70 2.01 0.89 20.93
N GLU A 71 0.91 1.57 21.29
CA GLU A 71 0.12 1.24 22.48
C GLU A 71 -0.58 -0.12 22.37
N THR A 72 -1.01 -0.48 21.16
CA THR A 72 -1.73 -1.74 20.91
C THR A 72 -0.85 -2.96 20.69
N CYS A 73 0.46 -2.78 20.54
CA CYS A 73 1.39 -3.88 20.27
C CYS A 73 1.91 -4.49 21.60
N PRO A 74 1.64 -5.78 21.90
CA PRO A 74 1.92 -6.35 23.21
C PRO A 74 3.40 -6.64 23.52
N ASP A 75 4.32 -6.55 22.55
CA ASP A 75 5.75 -6.86 22.77
C ASP A 75 6.56 -5.58 22.62
N LYS A 76 7.00 -5.01 23.74
CA LYS A 76 7.80 -3.77 23.78
C LYS A 76 9.29 -4.00 23.50
N ASP A 77 9.77 -5.22 23.68
CA ASP A 77 11.21 -5.55 23.66
C ASP A 77 11.74 -6.00 22.28
N ILE A 78 10.86 -6.21 21.29
CA ILE A 78 11.23 -6.56 19.89
C ILE A 78 11.02 -5.34 18.96
N VAL A 79 10.75 -4.17 19.52
CA VAL A 79 10.46 -2.95 18.76
C VAL A 79 11.74 -2.15 18.57
N VAL A 80 12.71 -2.69 17.83
CA VAL A 80 13.88 -1.86 17.50
C VAL A 80 13.51 -0.78 16.46
N GLU A 81 12.45 -0.96 15.67
CA GLU A 81 11.93 0.10 14.78
C GLU A 81 10.45 -0.17 14.42
N ALA A 82 9.55 0.17 15.35
CA ALA A 82 8.08 0.16 15.27
C ALA A 82 7.35 -1.16 14.92
N VAL A 83 7.76 -1.97 13.94
CA VAL A 83 6.99 -3.10 13.41
C VAL A 83 7.64 -4.45 13.73
N ARG A 84 6.84 -5.46 14.07
CA ARG A 84 7.33 -6.83 14.33
C ARG A 84 7.85 -7.49 13.04
N ASN A 85 8.90 -8.30 13.14
CA ASN A 85 9.52 -8.97 11.97
C ASN A 85 8.53 -9.80 11.12
N GLN A 86 7.52 -10.42 11.74
CA GLN A 86 6.50 -11.19 11.02
C GLN A 86 5.47 -10.30 10.30
N ASP A 87 5.30 -9.04 10.74
CA ASP A 87 4.35 -8.09 10.18
C ASP A 87 4.99 -7.16 9.15
N ALA A 88 6.32 -7.25 8.96
CA ALA A 88 7.08 -6.38 8.08
C ALA A 88 6.58 -6.42 6.62
N PHE A 89 6.08 -7.57 6.14
CA PHE A 89 5.54 -7.67 4.79
C PHE A 89 4.23 -6.89 4.59
N TYR A 90 3.41 -6.73 5.65
CA TYR A 90 2.20 -5.92 5.59
C TYR A 90 2.52 -4.44 5.38
N VAL A 91 3.71 -3.99 5.80
CA VAL A 91 4.15 -2.60 5.58
C VAL A 91 4.35 -2.38 4.09
N LEU A 92 5.14 -3.22 3.41
CA LEU A 92 5.36 -3.08 1.96
C LEU A 92 4.08 -3.29 1.16
N GLY A 93 3.25 -4.28 1.51
CA GLY A 93 1.94 -4.48 0.89
C GLY A 93 0.94 -3.34 1.14
N GLY A 94 1.18 -2.53 2.17
CA GLY A 94 0.37 -1.36 2.51
C GLY A 94 0.82 -0.06 1.83
N ILE A 95 1.99 -0.04 1.18
CA ILE A 95 2.49 1.14 0.46
C ILE A 95 1.56 1.40 -0.73
N SER A 96 1.18 2.67 -0.90
CA SER A 96 0.30 3.08 -1.99
C SER A 96 1.02 2.99 -3.34
N LEU A 97 0.25 3.02 -4.42
CA LEU A 97 0.81 2.98 -5.78
C LEU A 97 1.81 4.13 -6.00
N GLU A 98 1.56 5.30 -5.43
CA GLU A 98 2.44 6.48 -5.48
C GLU A 98 3.78 6.25 -4.79
N GLY A 99 3.81 5.40 -3.74
CA GLY A 99 5.02 5.07 -2.98
C GLY A 99 5.85 3.92 -3.56
N ARG A 100 5.44 3.31 -4.67
CA ARG A 100 6.08 2.10 -5.22
C ARG A 100 7.57 2.26 -5.54
N GLU A 101 7.98 3.42 -6.06
CA GLU A 101 9.40 3.69 -6.35
C GLU A 101 10.22 3.81 -5.06
N ALA A 102 9.66 4.42 -4.02
CA ALA A 102 10.30 4.49 -2.71
C ALA A 102 10.41 3.09 -2.07
N ALA A 103 9.38 2.26 -2.19
CA ALA A 103 9.41 0.87 -1.73
C ALA A 103 10.49 0.05 -2.44
N TRP A 104 10.63 0.24 -3.74
CA TRP A 104 11.65 -0.41 -4.55
C TRP A 104 13.06 0.06 -4.21
N ALA A 105 13.28 1.37 -4.08
CA ALA A 105 14.56 1.93 -3.64
C ALA A 105 14.95 1.37 -2.26
N TRP A 106 14.03 1.38 -1.29
CA TRP A 106 14.26 0.80 0.02
C TRP A 106 14.63 -0.68 -0.05
N LEU A 107 13.94 -1.48 -0.87
CA LEU A 107 14.25 -2.91 -1.01
C LEU A 107 15.66 -3.12 -1.58
N LYS A 108 16.07 -2.34 -2.60
CA LYS A 108 17.41 -2.43 -3.17
C LYS A 108 18.49 -2.11 -2.14
N ASP A 109 18.31 -1.00 -1.40
CA ASP A 109 19.28 -0.53 -0.41
C ASP A 109 19.40 -1.47 0.80
N ASN A 110 18.33 -2.22 1.11
CA ASN A 110 18.26 -3.09 2.29
C ASN A 110 18.27 -4.59 1.96
N TRP A 111 18.53 -4.97 0.71
CA TRP A 111 18.35 -6.34 0.24
C TRP A 111 19.15 -7.38 1.05
N ASP A 112 20.41 -7.09 1.35
CA ASP A 112 21.26 -8.01 2.12
C ASP A 112 20.74 -8.20 3.55
N HIS A 113 20.20 -7.14 4.15
CA HIS A 113 19.54 -7.23 5.44
C HIS A 113 18.27 -8.09 5.35
N VAL A 114 17.42 -7.86 4.34
CA VAL A 114 16.19 -8.64 4.13
C VAL A 114 16.50 -10.14 3.97
N VAL A 115 17.47 -10.49 3.13
CA VAL A 115 17.83 -11.91 2.91
C VAL A 115 18.44 -12.54 4.16
N LYS A 116 19.21 -11.78 4.95
CA LYS A 116 19.80 -12.26 6.21
C LYS A 116 18.73 -12.47 7.30
N THR A 117 17.73 -11.60 7.36
CA THR A 117 16.67 -11.65 8.38
C THR A 117 15.63 -12.72 8.07
N TRP A 118 15.34 -12.99 6.80
CA TRP A 118 14.30 -13.94 6.37
C TRP A 118 14.80 -15.08 5.47
N PRO A 119 15.94 -15.74 5.75
CA PRO A 119 16.68 -16.59 4.80
C PRO A 119 15.89 -17.79 4.24
N SER A 120 14.86 -18.24 4.95
CA SER A 120 14.03 -19.40 4.58
C SER A 120 12.53 -19.14 4.75
N SER A 121 12.13 -17.88 4.85
CA SER A 121 10.73 -17.51 5.05
C SER A 121 10.01 -17.32 3.72
N SER A 122 8.73 -17.70 3.65
CA SER A 122 7.82 -17.29 2.58
C SER A 122 7.72 -15.76 2.45
N LEU A 123 8.05 -15.01 3.51
CA LEU A 123 8.02 -13.56 3.55
C LEU A 123 8.92 -12.90 2.50
N ILE A 124 10.04 -13.51 2.07
CA ILE A 124 10.85 -12.97 0.96
C ILE A 124 10.03 -12.94 -0.33
N SER A 125 9.23 -13.98 -0.58
CA SER A 125 8.33 -13.98 -1.75
C SER A 125 7.29 -12.87 -1.66
N ASP A 126 6.75 -12.63 -0.46
CA ASP A 126 5.78 -11.55 -0.23
C ASP A 126 6.40 -10.16 -0.40
N PHE A 127 7.64 -9.96 0.04
CA PHE A 127 8.39 -8.73 -0.18
C PHE A 127 8.59 -8.47 -1.68
N VAL A 128 9.15 -9.45 -2.41
CA VAL A 128 9.35 -9.35 -3.86
C VAL A 128 8.03 -9.08 -4.58
N ASN A 129 6.96 -9.79 -4.21
CA ASN A 129 5.66 -9.61 -4.84
C ASN A 129 5.10 -8.21 -4.59
N SER A 130 5.10 -7.76 -3.34
CA SER A 130 4.51 -6.47 -2.96
C SER A 130 5.27 -5.29 -3.55
N THR A 131 6.59 -5.38 -3.72
CA THR A 131 7.40 -4.29 -4.28
C THR A 131 7.44 -4.28 -5.81
N VAL A 132 7.44 -5.46 -6.46
CA VAL A 132 7.61 -5.56 -7.92
C VAL A 132 6.27 -5.50 -8.65
N SER A 133 5.25 -6.22 -8.18
CA SER A 133 3.95 -6.33 -8.86
C SER A 133 3.20 -5.02 -9.12
N PRO A 134 3.38 -3.92 -8.36
CA PRO A 134 2.74 -2.63 -8.65
C PRO A 134 3.29 -1.90 -9.87
N PHE A 135 4.42 -2.33 -10.44
CA PHE A 135 4.98 -1.70 -11.63
C PHE A 135 4.28 -2.15 -12.91
N THR A 136 4.38 -1.33 -13.95
CA THR A 136 3.60 -1.51 -15.18
C THR A 136 4.35 -1.07 -16.44
N SER A 137 5.69 -1.22 -16.47
CA SER A 137 6.50 -0.87 -17.65
C SER A 137 7.58 -1.92 -17.91
N GLU A 138 7.96 -2.08 -19.18
CA GLU A 138 8.99 -3.05 -19.57
C GLU A 138 10.38 -2.62 -19.06
N GLU A 139 10.66 -1.31 -19.03
CA GLU A 139 11.91 -0.77 -18.49
C GLU A 139 12.09 -1.18 -17.02
N LYS A 140 11.01 -1.11 -16.24
CA LYS A 140 11.05 -1.53 -14.84
C LYS A 140 11.18 -3.04 -14.69
N ALA A 141 10.55 -3.82 -15.56
CA ALA A 141 10.76 -5.27 -15.59
C ALA A 141 12.23 -5.62 -15.91
N ALA A 142 12.88 -4.88 -16.82
CA ALA A 142 14.29 -5.02 -17.12
C ALA A 142 15.18 -4.64 -15.92
N GLU A 143 14.93 -3.49 -15.29
CA GLU A 143 15.65 -3.03 -14.08
C GLU A 143 15.58 -4.09 -12.96
N VAL A 144 14.38 -4.62 -12.69
CA VAL A 144 14.19 -5.66 -11.67
C VAL A 144 14.91 -6.95 -12.05
N SER A 145 14.85 -7.35 -13.33
CA SER A 145 15.55 -8.56 -13.80
C SER A 145 17.07 -8.43 -13.64
N GLU A 146 17.63 -7.27 -13.96
CA GLU A 146 19.05 -6.98 -13.77
C GLU A 146 19.44 -7.01 -12.29
N PHE A 147 18.66 -6.36 -11.42
CA PHE A 147 18.90 -6.37 -9.99
C PHE A 147 18.96 -7.80 -9.43
N PHE A 148 18.04 -8.67 -9.85
CA PHE A 148 17.96 -10.03 -9.36
C PHE A 148 18.87 -11.04 -10.07
N ALA A 149 19.51 -10.69 -11.19
CA ALA A 149 20.27 -11.63 -12.03
C ALA A 149 21.29 -12.49 -11.25
N THR A 150 21.96 -11.90 -10.25
CA THR A 150 22.92 -12.60 -9.37
C THR A 150 22.40 -12.89 -7.96
N ARG A 151 21.13 -12.56 -7.68
CA ARG A 151 20.53 -12.58 -6.33
C ARG A 151 19.40 -13.60 -6.18
N VAL A 152 18.93 -14.21 -7.26
CA VAL A 152 17.85 -15.21 -7.22
C VAL A 152 18.21 -16.38 -6.31
N LYS A 153 17.26 -16.77 -5.45
CA LYS A 153 17.31 -18.01 -4.68
C LYS A 153 16.08 -18.87 -4.96
N PRO A 154 16.16 -20.21 -4.85
CA PRO A 154 15.02 -21.09 -5.06
C PRO A 154 13.78 -20.74 -4.22
N SER A 155 13.98 -20.14 -3.04
CA SER A 155 12.91 -19.77 -2.11
C SER A 155 11.94 -18.70 -2.64
N PHE A 156 12.36 -17.86 -3.59
CA PHE A 156 11.51 -16.79 -4.14
C PHE A 156 11.55 -16.68 -5.68
N GLU A 157 12.32 -17.51 -6.36
CA GLU A 157 12.44 -17.51 -7.83
C GLU A 157 11.07 -17.53 -8.53
N ARG A 158 10.15 -18.36 -8.05
CA ARG A 158 8.79 -18.43 -8.61
C ARG A 158 8.04 -17.12 -8.44
N ALA A 159 8.10 -16.52 -7.25
CA ALA A 159 7.43 -15.26 -6.97
C ALA A 159 7.99 -14.12 -7.84
N LEU A 160 9.32 -14.06 -7.99
CA LEU A 160 9.97 -13.09 -8.87
C LEU A 160 9.50 -13.24 -10.33
N LYS A 161 9.47 -14.46 -10.87
CA LYS A 161 8.99 -14.72 -12.24
C LYS A 161 7.53 -14.29 -12.42
N GLN A 162 6.66 -14.62 -11.46
CA GLN A 162 5.25 -14.24 -11.49
C GLN A 162 5.06 -12.73 -11.41
N SER A 163 5.80 -12.05 -10.55
CA SER A 163 5.75 -10.58 -10.43
C SER A 163 6.24 -9.90 -11.69
N LEU A 164 7.35 -10.34 -12.29
CA LEU A 164 7.82 -9.82 -13.58
C LEU A 164 6.79 -10.03 -14.69
N GLU A 165 6.17 -11.21 -14.77
CA GLU A 165 5.13 -11.44 -15.77
C GLU A 165 3.92 -10.54 -15.55
N ARG A 166 3.50 -10.32 -14.29
CA ARG A 166 2.43 -9.37 -13.97
C ARG A 166 2.78 -7.96 -14.44
N VAL A 167 4.01 -7.48 -14.19
CA VAL A 167 4.46 -6.16 -14.65
C VAL A 167 4.33 -6.03 -16.18
N ARG A 168 4.77 -7.05 -16.93
CA ARG A 168 4.68 -7.06 -18.39
C ARG A 168 3.24 -7.13 -18.90
N ILE A 169 2.40 -7.96 -18.28
CA ILE A 169 0.96 -8.02 -18.60
C ILE A 169 0.32 -6.64 -18.37
N SER A 170 0.61 -6.00 -17.24
CA SER A 170 0.09 -4.66 -16.94
C SER A 170 0.58 -3.61 -17.92
N ALA A 171 1.85 -3.65 -18.34
CA ALA A 171 2.39 -2.76 -19.37
C ALA A 171 1.63 -2.92 -20.70
N ARG A 172 1.51 -4.15 -21.20
CA ARG A 172 0.76 -4.46 -22.43
C ARG A 172 -0.71 -4.05 -22.35
N TRP A 173 -1.33 -4.25 -21.19
CA TRP A 173 -2.72 -3.86 -20.97
C TRP A 173 -2.91 -2.34 -21.01
N ILE A 174 -1.98 -1.58 -20.42
CA ILE A 174 -1.98 -0.11 -20.49
C ILE A 174 -1.83 0.35 -21.95
N ASP A 175 -0.92 -0.26 -22.71
CA ASP A 175 -0.72 0.11 -24.12
C ASP A 175 -1.96 -0.20 -24.97
N SER A 176 -2.60 -1.36 -24.74
CA SER A 176 -3.87 -1.73 -25.36
C SER A 176 -4.94 -0.67 -25.06
N ILE A 177 -5.11 -0.29 -23.80
CA ILE A 177 -6.08 0.72 -23.37
C ILE A 177 -5.81 2.08 -24.01
N LYS A 178 -4.54 2.50 -24.07
CA LYS A 178 -4.17 3.76 -24.72
C LYS A 178 -4.45 3.77 -26.22
N SER A 179 -4.40 2.60 -26.86
CA SER A 179 -4.73 2.46 -28.28
C SER A 179 -6.23 2.47 -28.57
N GLU A 180 -7.09 2.32 -27.55
CA GLU A 180 -8.54 2.39 -27.70
C GLU A 180 -9.02 3.83 -27.91
N ALA A 181 -9.30 4.18 -29.17
CA ALA A 181 -9.68 5.54 -29.58
C ALA A 181 -10.89 6.12 -28.81
N ASN A 182 -11.84 5.27 -28.42
CA ASN A 182 -13.12 5.70 -27.88
C ASN A 182 -13.19 5.64 -26.34
N LEU A 183 -12.21 5.04 -25.64
CA LEU A 183 -12.34 4.85 -24.19
C LEU A 183 -12.44 6.17 -23.44
N ALA A 184 -11.60 7.14 -23.78
CA ALA A 184 -11.64 8.47 -23.18
C ALA A 184 -12.99 9.17 -23.42
N GLN A 185 -13.55 9.01 -24.62
CA GLN A 185 -14.86 9.58 -24.99
C GLN A 185 -15.99 8.90 -24.21
N THR A 186 -15.97 7.57 -24.10
CA THR A 186 -16.96 6.80 -23.33
C THR A 186 -16.93 7.18 -21.86
N VAL A 187 -15.75 7.33 -21.26
CA VAL A 187 -15.62 7.78 -19.86
C VAL A 187 -16.19 9.19 -19.68
N GLN A 188 -15.92 10.12 -20.60
CA GLN A 188 -16.50 11.47 -20.56
C GLN A 188 -18.03 11.45 -20.70
N GLN A 189 -18.58 10.63 -21.59
CA GLN A 189 -20.03 10.49 -21.75
C GLN A 189 -20.70 9.95 -20.47
N LEU A 190 -20.08 8.95 -19.84
CA LEU A 190 -20.59 8.39 -18.58
C LEU A 190 -20.52 9.37 -17.41
N LEU A 191 -19.53 10.28 -17.40
CA LEU A 191 -19.44 11.34 -16.39
C LEU A 191 -20.52 12.43 -16.57
N LEU A 192 -20.98 12.64 -17.80
CA LEU A 192 -22.00 13.64 -18.13
C LEU A 192 -23.43 13.09 -18.04
N GLN A 193 -23.61 11.77 -18.01
CA GLN A 193 -24.90 11.16 -17.71
C GLN A 193 -25.16 11.27 -16.21
N GLU A 194 -25.94 12.28 -15.82
CA GLU A 194 -26.53 12.35 -14.49
C GLU A 194 -27.48 11.15 -14.31
N PHE A 195 -27.24 10.34 -13.27
CA PHE A 195 -28.13 9.28 -12.80
C PHE A 195 -29.01 9.79 -11.66
#